data_AF-A0A372DQD7-F1
#
_entry.id   AF-A0A372DQD7-F1
#
_cell.length_a   1.000
_cell.length_b   1.000
_cell.length_c   1.000
_cell.angle_alpha   90.00
_cell.angle_beta   90.00
_cell.angle_gamma   90.00
#
_symmetry.space_group_name_H-M   'P 1'
#
loop_
_entity.id
_entity.type
_entity.pdbx_description
1 polymer ?
#
loop_
_entity_poly.entity_id
_entity_poly.type
_entity_poly.pdbx_seq_one_letter_code
_entity_poly.pdbx_strand_id
1 'polypeptide(L)' 'MNSLKELAKEFSEEWSTELGSIDQEAQDAVTSIVKTRHSIAHGADQRITLGKVEAYYRQVIKVLLVIQQQCNITED' A
#
# COMPACT_ATOMS: atom_id res chain seq x y z
N MET A 1 -13.91 -0.38 0.80
CA MET A 1 -12.70 0.29 0.29
C MET A 1 -12.15 -0.63 -0.77
N ASN A 2 -12.14 -0.21 -2.03
CA ASN A 2 -11.61 -1.05 -3.12
C ASN A 2 -10.14 -1.34 -2.84
N SER A 3 -9.70 -2.55 -3.16
CA SER A 3 -8.29 -2.88 -3.09
C SER A 3 -7.50 -2.03 -4.09
N LEU A 4 -6.22 -1.79 -3.82
CA LEU A 4 -5.36 -1.03 -4.72
C LEU A 4 -5.34 -1.62 -6.15
N LYS A 5 -5.43 -2.96 -6.26
CA LYS A 5 -5.51 -3.66 -7.56
C LYS A 5 -6.82 -3.37 -8.30
N GLU A 6 -7.95 -3.42 -7.59
CA GLU A 6 -9.25 -3.10 -8.19
C GLU A 6 -9.27 -1.65 -8.69
N LEU A 7 -8.72 -0.72 -7.91
CA LEU A 7 -8.59 0.68 -8.34
C LEU A 7 -7.69 0.81 -9.57
N ALA A 8 -6.52 0.17 -9.58
CA ALA A 8 -5.60 0.23 -10.72
C ALA A 8 -6.20 -0.36 -12.00
N LYS A 9 -6.98 -1.44 -11.88
CA LYS A 9 -7.71 -2.06 -12.98
C LYS A 9 -8.69 -1.10 -13.67
N GLU A 10 -9.27 -0.14 -12.94
CA GLU A 10 -10.15 0.89 -13.51
C GLU A 10 -9.40 1.83 -14.48
N PHE A 11 -8.07 1.95 -14.34
CA PHE A 11 -7.23 2.74 -15.24
C PHE A 11 -6.56 1.89 -16.32
N SER A 12 -6.03 0.72 -15.97
CA SER A 12 -5.35 -0.21 -16.89
C SER A 12 -5.29 -1.63 -16.32
N GLU A 13 -5.60 -2.62 -17.15
CA GLU A 13 -5.49 -4.04 -16.79
C GLU A 13 -4.03 -4.47 -16.55
N GLU A 14 -3.10 -3.85 -17.27
CA GLU A 14 -1.65 -4.06 -17.10
C GLU A 14 -1.20 -3.56 -15.72
N TRP A 15 -1.66 -2.37 -15.31
CA TRP A 15 -1.28 -1.80 -14.00
C TRP A 15 -1.76 -2.65 -12.83
N SER A 16 -2.97 -3.20 -12.95
CA SER A 16 -3.51 -4.18 -12.00
C SER A 16 -2.62 -5.43 -11.93
N THR A 17 -2.13 -5.90 -13.07
CA THR A 17 -1.26 -7.08 -13.16
C THR A 17 0.11 -6.83 -12.53
N GLU A 18 0.73 -5.69 -12.80
CA GLU A 18 2.02 -5.28 -12.24
C GLU A 18 1.95 -5.11 -10.72
N LEU A 19 0.93 -4.41 -10.21
CA LEU A 19 0.65 -4.33 -8.77
C LEU A 19 0.32 -5.71 -8.18
N GLY A 20 -0.27 -6.58 -8.98
CA GLY A 20 -0.51 -7.99 -8.71
C GLY A 20 0.75 -8.78 -8.41
N SER A 21 1.86 -8.42 -9.05
CA SER A 21 3.16 -9.11 -8.96
C SER A 21 4.02 -8.68 -7.77
N ILE A 22 3.65 -7.60 -7.07
CA ILE A 22 4.33 -7.16 -5.85
C ILE A 22 4.09 -8.19 -4.74
N ASP A 23 5.09 -8.38 -3.88
CA ASP A 23 4.99 -9.25 -2.71
C ASP A 23 3.70 -9.00 -1.89
N GLN A 24 3.10 -10.09 -1.39
CA GLN A 24 1.86 -10.01 -0.61
C GLN A 24 2.06 -9.16 0.66
N GLU A 25 3.27 -9.16 1.21
CA GLU A 25 3.64 -8.38 2.39
C GLU A 25 3.43 -6.87 2.17
N ALA A 26 3.76 -6.33 0.99
CA ALA A 26 3.55 -4.93 0.68
C ALA A 26 2.09 -4.56 0.45
N GLN A 27 1.32 -5.46 -0.16
CA GLN A 27 -0.14 -5.28 -0.28
C GLN A 27 -0.81 -5.27 1.10
N ASP A 28 -0.39 -6.18 1.97
CA ASP A 28 -0.87 -6.28 3.35
C ASP A 28 -0.42 -5.08 4.19
N ALA A 29 0.77 -4.54 3.93
CA ALA A 29 1.27 -3.33 4.59
C ALA A 29 0.43 -2.09 4.27
N VAL A 30 0.09 -1.84 3.00
CA VAL A 30 -0.81 -0.74 2.62
C VAL A 30 -2.15 -0.87 3.33
N THR A 31 -2.73 -2.08 3.30
CA THR A 31 -3.99 -2.37 3.97
C THR A 31 -3.90 -2.15 5.48
N SER A 32 -2.79 -2.58 6.09
CA SER A 32 -2.56 -2.45 7.53
C SER A 32 -2.41 -0.99 7.94
N ILE A 33 -1.68 -0.16 7.18
CA ILE A 33 -1.56 1.27 7.47
C ILE A 33 -2.93 1.95 7.44
N VAL A 34 -3.74 1.70 6.42
CA VAL A 34 -5.06 2.34 6.32
C VAL A 34 -5.99 1.89 7.43
N LYS A 35 -6.00 0.58 7.75
CA LYS A 35 -6.79 0.03 8.87
C LYS A 35 -6.33 0.59 10.21
N THR A 36 -5.03 0.62 10.48
CA THR A 36 -4.46 1.16 11.72
C THR A 36 -4.78 2.64 11.87
N ARG A 37 -4.63 3.46 10.81
CA ARG A 37 -5.03 4.88 10.82
C ARG A 37 -6.50 5.03 11.22
N HIS A 38 -7.38 4.25 10.60
CA HIS A 38 -8.81 4.29 10.87
C HIS A 38 -9.12 3.91 12.32
N SER A 39 -8.51 2.83 12.83
CA SER A 39 -8.68 2.41 14.22
C SER A 39 -8.15 3.42 15.24
N ILE A 40 -6.98 4.03 15.00
CA ILE A 40 -6.44 5.10 15.86
C ILE A 40 -7.38 6.29 15.89
N ALA A 41 -7.91 6.71 14.74
CA ALA A 41 -8.88 7.81 14.66
C ALA A 41 -10.17 7.53 15.45
N HIS A 42 -10.55 6.26 15.58
CA HIS A 42 -11.69 5.81 16.38
C HIS A 42 -11.34 5.48 17.84
N GLY A 43 -10.11 5.76 18.29
CA GLY A 43 -9.68 5.58 19.68
C GLY A 43 -9.46 4.13 20.09
N ALA A 44 -9.33 3.20 19.14
CA ALA A 44 -9.06 1.81 19.44
C ALA A 44 -7.60 1.61 19.82
N ASP A 45 -7.35 0.95 20.96
CA ASP A 45 -6.01 0.53 21.38
C ASP A 45 -5.56 -0.65 20.50
N GLN A 46 -4.71 -0.36 19.51
CA GLN A 46 -4.02 -1.40 18.77
C GLN A 46 -2.66 -1.63 19.44
N ARG A 47 -2.40 -2.88 19.84
CA ARG A 47 -1.07 -3.36 20.25
C ARG A 47 -0.08 -3.38 19.08
N ILE A 48 0.09 -2.24 18.41
CA ILE A 48 1.02 -2.04 17.31
C ILE A 48 2.28 -1.38 17.87
N THR A 49 3.44 -1.96 17.55
CA THR A 49 4.72 -1.39 17.94
C THR A 49 5.20 -0.41 16.88
N LEU A 50 6.03 0.55 17.28
CA LEU A 50 6.66 1.49 16.36
C LEU A 50 7.43 0.75 15.24
N GLY A 51 8.17 -0.31 15.58
CA GLY A 51 8.89 -1.11 14.59
C GLY A 51 7.98 -1.78 13.56
N LYS A 52 6.75 -2.16 13.94
CA LYS A 52 5.77 -2.72 13.01
C LYS A 52 5.22 -1.67 12.06
N VAL A 53 4.98 -0.45 12.57
CA VAL A 53 4.61 0.70 11.74
C VAL A 53 5.72 1.02 10.74
N GLU A 54 6.97 1.08 11.19
CA GLU A 54 8.12 1.34 10.31
C GLU A 54 8.26 0.29 9.21
N ALA A 55 8.14 -1.00 9.56
CA ALA A 55 8.16 -2.09 8.59
C ALA A 55 7.07 -1.92 7.51
N TYR A 56 5.85 -1.55 7.90
CA TYR A 56 4.80 -1.28 6.93
C TYR A 56 5.14 -0.13 5.98
N TYR A 57 5.68 0.98 6.50
CA TYR A 57 6.06 2.11 5.63
C TYR A 57 7.14 1.72 4.61
N ARG A 58 8.14 0.92 5.01
CA ARG A 58 9.16 0.41 4.09
C ARG A 58 8.56 -0.42 2.95
N GLN A 59 7.55 -1.23 3.26
CA GLN A 59 6.87 -2.03 2.25
C GLN A 59 5.96 -1.17 1.35
N VAL A 60 5.29 -0.16 1.90
CA VAL A 60 4.48 0.78 1.11
C VAL A 60 5.32 1.57 0.11
N ILE A 61 6.58 1.90 0.44
CA ILE A 61 7.48 2.54 -0.53
C ILE A 61 7.66 1.71 -1.80
N LYS A 62 7.75 0.38 -1.70
CA LYS A 62 7.83 -0.50 -2.88
C LYS A 62 6.61 -0.35 -3.79
N VAL A 63 5.43 -0.22 -3.21
CA VAL A 63 4.17 -0.02 -3.95
C VAL A 63 4.17 1.35 -4.63
N LEU A 64 4.64 2.40 -3.94
CA LEU A 64 4.76 3.74 -4.51
C LEU A 64 5.72 3.79 -5.70
N LEU A 65 6.85 3.08 -5.63
CA LEU A 65 7.81 2.99 -6.73
C LEU A 65 7.18 2.36 -7.98
N VAL A 66 6.35 1.33 -7.84
CA VAL A 66 5.63 0.73 -8.97
C VAL A 66 4.61 1.71 -9.55
N ILE A 67 3.85 2.42 -8.71
CA ILE A 67 2.90 3.43 -9.17
C ILE A 67 3.62 4.59 -9.88
N GLN A 68 4.77 5.03 -9.37
CA GLN A 68 5.59 6.06 -10.02
C GLN A 68 6.03 5.60 -11.42
N GLN A 69 6.50 4.36 -11.56
CA GLN A 69 6.86 3.79 -12.86
C GLN A 69 5.66 3.73 -13.81
N GLN A 70 4.50 3.28 -13.34
CA GLN A 70 3.24 3.29 -14.12
C GLN A 70 2.86 4.70 -14.59
N CYS A 71 3.15 5.70 -13.78
CA CYS A 71 2.89 7.11 -14.10
C CYS A 71 4.04 7.78 -14.89
N ASN A 72 5.10 7.06 -15.25
CA ASN A 72 6.33 7.61 -15.85
C ASN A 72 6.94 8.76 -15.04
N ILE A 73 6.85 8.69 -13.70
CA ILE A 73 7.47 9.64 -12.79
C ILE A 73 8.83 9.07 -12.40
N THR A 74 9.89 9.86 -12.58
CA THR A 74 11.24 9.56 -12.05
C THR A 74 11.53 10.57 -10.94
N GLU A 75 12.06 10.11 -9.81
CA GLU A 75 12.51 10.99 -8.73
C GLU A 75 13.83 11.67 -9.15
N ASP A 76 13.89 12.99 -9.02
CA ASP A 76 15.13 13.80 -9.14
C ASP A 76 16.01 13.65 -7.89
#